data_AF-A0A1V9Y926-F1
#
_entry.id   AF-A0A1V9Y926-F1
#
_cell.length_a   1.000
_cell.length_b   1.000
_cell.length_c   1.000
_cell.angle_alpha   90.00
_cell.angle_beta   90.00
_cell.angle_gamma   90.00
#
_symmetry.space_group_name_H-M   'P 1'
#
loop_
_entity.id
_entity.type
_entity.pdbx_description
1 polymer ?
#
loop_
_entity_poly.entity_id
_entity_poly.type
_entity_poly.pdbx_seq_one_letter_code
_entity_poly.pdbx_strand_id
1 'polypeptide(L)'
;MALLPPTYLVAVVLLFILFRLRHILGVSALLMHRVSYFLRPSNEVLESLNTPPATKKQKNPKPEKTVSERLQSMQLRMTEIQPGSLQHCLFFDLYDILITLSMAGMVLFWIQQGVDDTTPDPSYYVLLMSFILSILFPLHIKFGHGLFASYEAKLGVGVGTLALVIAAFCIYTPPGVFDFDIDGASMSMDYRWNLIFAAVTGNATALEEAKSPIVITRSASLYLGGLLGIIAGIITSTQFLPALRFARMYMDFISSRAISTSWKFVLHLNQFLPLLVAVSYIRPFYVPLLAGAVHCSSSVKDEAFFDAFRPRDCGEGFITESLWRDIRLTLVIVTAATRFICFRSHLQYFLLEPKGIITGMLLQRGRINTEAIVDKIIIPFSYIPVIAVQYLAPCLSLATGALLLQRKSTRCFHWMEWLPLEPQFIQCSSTYTNAPETPPFILTPGTELDKTKLQELIESMHAFPVALPLWYESVIGFLIFWTAISWFAMSVGGIFYWRRVGNSTGQPTEQEEIVNKHIERKQKQKAL
;
A
#
# COMPACT_ATOMS: atom_id res chain seq x y z
N MET A 1 33.81 -19.19 10.93
CA MET A 1 32.55 -19.71 10.34
C MET A 1 32.24 -18.90 9.09
N ALA A 2 31.24 -19.27 8.27
CA ALA A 2 30.88 -18.49 7.09
C ALA A 2 30.40 -17.09 7.53
N LEU A 3 30.88 -16.02 6.86
CA LEU A 3 30.54 -14.63 7.21
C LEU A 3 29.05 -14.29 7.03
N LEU A 4 28.33 -15.13 6.27
CA LEU A 4 26.90 -15.07 6.02
C LEU A 4 26.30 -16.45 6.29
N PRO A 5 25.27 -16.55 7.15
CA PRO A 5 24.49 -17.77 7.34
C PRO A 5 23.88 -18.28 6.02
N PRO A 6 23.69 -19.61 5.86
CA PRO A 6 23.21 -20.20 4.61
C PRO A 6 21.81 -19.71 4.19
N THR A 7 20.95 -19.33 5.13
CA THR A 7 19.64 -18.71 4.87
C THR A 7 19.75 -17.40 4.10
N TYR A 8 20.71 -16.52 4.45
CA TYR A 8 20.99 -15.31 3.67
C TYR A 8 21.52 -15.61 2.28
N LEU A 9 22.34 -16.65 2.12
CA LEU A 9 22.82 -17.07 0.80
C LEU A 9 21.65 -17.56 -0.07
N VAL A 10 20.72 -18.36 0.50
CA VAL A 10 19.47 -18.76 -0.17
C VAL A 10 18.63 -17.53 -0.55
N ALA A 11 18.49 -16.54 0.34
CA ALA A 11 17.75 -15.31 0.04
C ALA A 11 18.39 -14.48 -1.08
N VAL A 12 19.73 -14.33 -1.08
CA VAL A 12 20.48 -13.64 -2.15
C VAL A 12 20.37 -14.40 -3.47
N VAL A 13 20.45 -15.74 -3.45
CA VAL A 13 20.25 -16.58 -4.63
C VAL A 13 18.82 -16.48 -5.16
N LEU A 14 17.80 -16.48 -4.28
CA LEU A 14 16.40 -16.31 -4.67
C LEU A 14 16.14 -14.93 -5.27
N LEU A 15 16.69 -13.86 -4.68
CA LEU A 15 16.65 -12.51 -5.24
C LEU A 15 17.36 -12.47 -6.61
N PHE A 16 18.55 -13.04 -6.74
CA PHE A 16 19.28 -13.11 -8.00
C PHE A 16 18.51 -13.89 -9.08
N ILE A 17 17.89 -15.01 -8.72
CA ILE A 17 17.02 -15.82 -9.58
C ILE A 17 15.84 -14.97 -10.05
N LEU A 18 15.13 -14.28 -9.15
CA LEU A 18 14.01 -13.40 -9.53
C LEU A 18 14.46 -12.22 -10.43
N PHE A 19 15.57 -11.56 -10.10
CA PHE A 19 16.15 -10.48 -10.92
C PHE A 19 16.67 -10.95 -12.28
N ARG A 20 17.05 -12.24 -12.43
CA ARG A 20 17.41 -12.85 -13.72
C ARG A 20 16.17 -13.32 -14.49
N LEU A 21 15.21 -13.97 -13.84
CA LEU A 21 13.93 -14.33 -14.44
C LEU A 21 13.15 -13.10 -14.92
N ARG A 22 13.38 -11.91 -14.36
CA ARG A 22 12.87 -10.62 -14.88
C ARG A 22 12.96 -10.49 -16.41
N HIS A 23 14.05 -10.97 -17.01
CA HIS A 23 14.27 -10.88 -18.46
C HIS A 23 13.46 -11.90 -19.29
N ILE A 24 12.93 -12.96 -18.66
CA ILE A 24 12.27 -14.10 -19.33
C ILE A 24 10.78 -14.14 -18.98
N LEU A 25 10.46 -14.06 -17.69
CA LEU A 25 9.13 -14.13 -17.09
C LEU A 25 9.03 -13.07 -15.98
N GLY A 26 8.94 -11.80 -16.37
CA GLY A 26 8.70 -10.71 -15.43
C GLY A 26 7.34 -10.87 -14.72
N VAL A 27 7.36 -11.09 -13.40
CA VAL A 27 6.15 -11.20 -12.57
C VAL A 27 5.29 -9.92 -12.71
N SER A 28 5.95 -8.77 -12.78
CA SER A 28 5.39 -7.46 -13.10
C SER A 28 4.55 -7.45 -14.41
N ALA A 29 5.02 -8.11 -15.46
CA ALA A 29 4.30 -8.26 -16.73
C ALA A 29 3.17 -9.28 -16.64
N LEU A 30 3.34 -10.38 -15.90
CA LEU A 30 2.30 -11.38 -15.66
C LEU A 30 1.08 -10.79 -14.94
N LEU A 31 1.28 -9.87 -13.99
CA LEU A 31 0.17 -9.14 -13.34
C LEU A 31 -0.66 -8.31 -14.33
N MET A 32 -0.02 -7.75 -15.37
CA MET A 32 -0.65 -6.93 -16.43
C MET A 32 -1.08 -7.72 -17.68
N HIS A 33 -0.76 -9.01 -17.77
CA HIS A 33 -1.12 -9.89 -18.90
C HIS A 33 -2.63 -9.86 -19.19
N ARG A 34 -3.06 -9.77 -20.46
CA ARG A 34 -4.48 -9.56 -20.87
C ARG A 34 -5.14 -8.26 -20.43
N VAL A 35 -4.39 -7.26 -19.95
CA VAL A 35 -4.92 -5.89 -19.91
C VAL A 35 -4.79 -5.30 -21.32
N SER A 36 -5.86 -4.69 -21.83
CA SER A 36 -5.96 -4.19 -23.20
C SER A 36 -5.88 -2.67 -23.24
N TYR A 37 -5.13 -2.13 -24.21
CA TYR A 37 -4.95 -0.70 -24.44
C TYR A 37 -5.23 -0.31 -25.90
N PHE A 38 -5.47 0.98 -26.13
CA PHE A 38 -5.71 1.52 -27.47
C PHE A 38 -4.41 1.71 -28.26
N LEU A 39 -4.39 1.21 -29.49
CA LEU A 39 -3.31 1.45 -30.43
C LEU A 39 -3.37 2.88 -30.98
N ARG A 40 -2.19 3.46 -31.26
CA ARG A 40 -2.08 4.72 -32.00
C ARG A 40 -2.72 4.56 -33.39
N PRO A 41 -3.66 5.45 -33.81
CA PRO A 41 -4.19 5.45 -35.17
C PRO A 41 -3.10 5.73 -36.21
N SER A 42 -3.24 5.19 -37.43
CA SER A 42 -2.32 5.52 -38.53
C SER A 42 -2.48 6.99 -38.96
N ASN A 43 -1.42 7.57 -39.52
CA ASN A 43 -1.45 8.96 -40.01
C ASN A 43 -2.54 9.14 -41.08
N GLU A 44 -2.75 8.16 -41.96
CA GLU A 44 -3.85 8.12 -42.94
C GLU A 44 -5.23 8.26 -42.28
N VAL A 45 -5.48 7.55 -41.18
CA VAL A 45 -6.74 7.65 -40.43
C VAL A 45 -6.89 9.04 -39.82
N LEU A 46 -5.82 9.60 -39.24
CA LEU A 46 -5.83 10.95 -38.64
C LEU A 46 -6.06 12.04 -39.69
N GLU A 47 -5.36 12.00 -40.81
CA GLU A 47 -5.55 12.90 -41.95
C GLU A 47 -6.97 12.79 -42.50
N SER A 48 -7.55 11.58 -42.53
CA SER A 48 -8.93 11.38 -42.95
C SER A 48 -9.98 12.06 -42.05
N LEU A 49 -9.67 12.44 -40.81
CA LEU A 49 -10.63 13.08 -39.90
C LEU A 49 -10.98 14.51 -40.32
N ASN A 50 -10.07 15.18 -41.02
CA ASN A 50 -10.21 16.58 -41.41
C ASN A 50 -10.39 16.70 -42.93
N THR A 51 -11.20 17.66 -43.38
CA THR A 51 -11.14 18.09 -44.77
C THR A 51 -9.82 18.84 -45.02
N PRO A 52 -9.09 18.55 -46.12
CA PRO A 52 -7.92 19.33 -46.47
C PRO A 52 -8.33 20.78 -46.76
N PRO A 53 -7.50 21.79 -46.40
CA PRO A 53 -7.83 23.18 -46.62
C PRO A 53 -8.04 23.46 -48.12
N ALA A 54 -9.09 24.21 -48.44
CA ALA A 54 -9.41 24.55 -49.83
C ALA A 54 -8.25 25.33 -50.46
N THR A 55 -7.76 24.86 -51.60
CA THR A 55 -6.76 25.62 -52.37
C THR A 55 -7.42 26.86 -52.98
N LYS A 56 -6.67 27.97 -53.09
CA LYS A 56 -7.18 29.31 -53.51
C LYS A 56 -7.88 29.37 -54.90
N LYS A 57 -8.00 28.25 -55.62
CA LYS A 57 -8.67 28.13 -56.92
C LYS A 57 -9.95 27.27 -56.89
N GLN A 58 -10.35 26.72 -55.74
CA GLN A 58 -11.44 25.75 -55.67
C GLN A 58 -12.81 26.44 -55.52
N LYS A 59 -13.61 26.44 -56.59
CA LYS A 59 -14.91 27.17 -56.68
C LYS A 59 -16.00 26.66 -55.72
N ASN A 60 -15.92 25.39 -55.31
CA ASN A 60 -16.81 24.79 -54.32
C ASN A 60 -15.94 24.14 -53.21
N PRO A 61 -16.01 24.58 -51.94
CA PRO A 61 -15.34 23.88 -50.85
C PRO A 61 -15.95 22.49 -50.64
N LYS A 62 -15.13 21.49 -50.32
CA LYS A 62 -15.64 20.17 -49.91
C LYS A 62 -16.46 20.34 -48.61
N PRO A 63 -17.65 19.72 -48.50
CA PRO A 63 -18.45 19.80 -47.27
C PRO A 63 -17.66 19.23 -46.08
N GLU A 64 -17.86 19.80 -44.89
CA GLU A 64 -17.26 19.24 -43.68
C GLU A 64 -17.76 17.81 -43.45
N LYS A 65 -16.84 16.90 -43.10
CA LYS A 65 -17.17 15.49 -42.83
C LYS A 65 -18.20 15.39 -41.71
N THR A 66 -19.25 14.59 -41.93
CA THR A 66 -20.28 14.36 -40.93
C THR A 66 -19.72 13.63 -39.70
N VAL A 67 -20.36 13.81 -38.54
CA VAL A 67 -20.01 13.11 -37.30
C VAL A 67 -20.01 11.58 -37.49
N SER A 68 -20.95 11.06 -38.28
CA SER A 68 -21.03 9.65 -38.66
C SER A 68 -19.82 9.16 -39.46
N GLU A 69 -19.31 9.95 -40.42
CA GLU A 69 -18.10 9.60 -41.17
C GLU A 69 -16.86 9.60 -40.27
N ARG A 70 -16.71 10.61 -39.39
CA ARG A 70 -15.59 10.73 -38.45
C ARG A 70 -15.53 9.55 -37.47
N LEU A 71 -16.68 9.10 -36.97
CA LEU A 71 -16.79 7.92 -36.10
C LEU A 71 -16.53 6.60 -36.85
N GLN A 72 -16.91 6.50 -38.13
CA GLN A 72 -16.64 5.32 -38.95
C GLN A 72 -15.17 5.22 -39.38
N SER A 73 -14.51 6.35 -39.67
CA SER A 73 -13.08 6.35 -40.00
C SER A 73 -12.20 6.12 -38.76
N MET A 74 -12.61 6.61 -37.57
CA MET A 74 -11.86 6.41 -36.33
C MET A 74 -12.23 5.11 -35.60
N GLN A 75 -11.88 3.96 -36.17
CA GLN A 75 -11.97 2.67 -35.48
C GLN A 75 -10.80 2.51 -34.50
N LEU A 76 -11.07 2.76 -33.21
CA LEU A 76 -10.12 2.52 -32.13
C LEU A 76 -9.83 1.01 -31.97
N ARG A 77 -8.68 0.56 -32.46
CA ARG A 77 -8.19 -0.80 -32.27
C ARG A 77 -7.59 -0.96 -30.87
N MET A 78 -7.90 -2.07 -30.22
CA MET A 78 -7.27 -2.48 -28.97
C MET A 78 -6.27 -3.60 -29.22
N THR A 79 -5.23 -3.68 -28.39
CA THR A 79 -4.36 -4.85 -28.28
C THR A 79 -4.11 -5.16 -26.81
N GLU A 80 -3.82 -6.43 -26.51
CA GLU A 80 -3.36 -6.84 -25.17
C GLU A 80 -1.90 -6.41 -24.96
N ILE A 81 -1.54 -6.09 -23.70
CA ILE A 81 -0.15 -5.82 -23.31
C ILE A 81 0.66 -7.13 -23.41
N GLN A 82 1.69 -7.12 -24.25
CA GLN A 82 2.64 -8.23 -24.39
C GLN A 82 3.85 -8.04 -23.46
N PRO A 83 4.56 -9.13 -23.10
CA PRO A 83 5.84 -9.04 -22.42
C PRO A 83 6.82 -8.15 -23.20
N GLY A 84 7.47 -7.20 -22.54
CA GLY A 84 8.40 -6.25 -23.16
C GLY A 84 7.78 -4.91 -23.57
N SER A 85 6.49 -4.83 -23.92
CA SER A 85 5.84 -3.57 -24.35
C SER A 85 5.90 -2.45 -23.29
N LEU A 86 6.04 -2.83 -22.02
CA LEU A 86 6.11 -1.90 -20.88
C LEU A 86 7.51 -1.32 -20.62
N GLN A 87 8.57 -1.85 -21.22
CA GLN A 87 9.95 -1.37 -20.99
C GLN A 87 10.15 0.09 -21.42
N HIS A 88 9.35 0.57 -22.38
CA HIS A 88 9.35 1.97 -22.83
C HIS A 88 8.41 2.89 -22.02
N CYS A 89 7.73 2.37 -21.00
CA CYS A 89 6.82 3.16 -20.16
C CYS A 89 7.55 3.84 -19.00
N LEU A 90 7.04 5.00 -18.59
CA LEU A 90 7.66 5.82 -17.55
C LEU A 90 7.55 5.12 -16.19
N PHE A 91 8.64 5.11 -15.41
CA PHE A 91 8.74 4.47 -14.08
C PHE A 91 8.49 2.94 -14.08
N PHE A 92 8.66 2.23 -15.19
CA PHE A 92 8.52 0.77 -15.23
C PHE A 92 9.45 0.06 -14.24
N ASP A 93 10.72 0.49 -14.12
CA ASP A 93 11.67 -0.10 -13.17
C ASP A 93 11.21 0.00 -11.70
N LEU A 94 10.56 1.10 -11.30
CA LEU A 94 10.04 1.25 -9.93
C LEU A 94 8.87 0.29 -9.68
N TYR A 95 7.98 0.13 -10.66
CA TYR A 95 6.90 -0.86 -10.59
C TYR A 95 7.46 -2.29 -10.48
N ASP A 96 8.43 -2.62 -11.31
CA ASP A 96 9.04 -3.95 -11.36
C ASP A 96 9.82 -4.30 -10.09
N ILE A 97 10.63 -3.37 -9.56
CA ILE A 97 11.34 -3.54 -8.28
C ILE A 97 10.35 -3.72 -7.13
N LEU A 98 9.28 -2.92 -7.08
CA LEU A 98 8.27 -3.01 -6.02
C LEU A 98 7.58 -4.38 -5.99
N ILE A 99 7.13 -4.87 -7.15
CA ILE A 99 6.52 -6.20 -7.28
C ILE A 99 7.52 -7.30 -6.92
N THR A 100 8.72 -7.25 -7.51
CA THR A 100 9.73 -8.31 -7.35
C THR A 100 10.19 -8.44 -5.90
N LEU A 101 10.47 -7.32 -5.22
CA LEU A 101 10.90 -7.34 -3.82
C LEU A 101 9.78 -7.76 -2.88
N SER A 102 8.53 -7.32 -3.13
CA SER A 102 7.37 -7.75 -2.34
C SER A 102 7.13 -9.25 -2.44
N MET A 103 7.15 -9.79 -3.67
CA MET A 103 6.98 -11.22 -3.91
C MET A 103 8.14 -12.03 -3.31
N ALA A 104 9.39 -11.54 -3.42
CA ALA A 104 10.55 -12.18 -2.79
C ALA A 104 10.39 -12.24 -1.26
N GLY A 105 9.98 -11.13 -0.62
CA GLY A 105 9.74 -11.08 0.83
C GLY A 105 8.63 -12.02 1.28
N MET A 106 7.52 -12.08 0.53
CA MET A 106 6.41 -13.00 0.81
C MET A 106 6.83 -14.47 0.64
N VAL A 107 7.57 -14.82 -0.41
CA VAL A 107 8.05 -16.19 -0.64
C VAL A 107 9.07 -16.60 0.42
N LEU A 108 10.03 -15.73 0.78
CA LEU A 108 10.99 -16.00 1.84
C LEU A 108 10.31 -16.15 3.21
N PHE A 109 9.30 -15.35 3.51
CA PHE A 109 8.49 -15.51 4.70
C PHE A 109 7.85 -16.90 4.77
N TRP A 110 7.21 -17.35 3.68
CA TRP A 110 6.56 -18.68 3.63
C TRP A 110 7.57 -19.84 3.73
N ILE A 111 8.74 -19.70 3.12
CA ILE A 111 9.81 -20.70 3.26
C ILE A 111 10.30 -20.74 4.71
N GLN A 112 10.51 -19.59 5.34
CA GLN A 112 11.08 -19.50 6.68
C GLN A 112 10.16 -20.07 7.78
N GLN A 113 8.84 -20.09 7.59
CA GLN A 113 7.90 -20.72 8.56
C GLN A 113 8.24 -22.20 8.84
N GLY A 114 8.82 -22.92 7.87
CA GLY A 114 9.23 -24.32 8.01
C GLY A 114 10.70 -24.53 8.39
N VAL A 115 11.40 -23.51 8.91
CA VAL A 115 12.84 -23.57 9.25
C VAL A 115 13.03 -23.15 10.71
N ASP A 116 13.84 -23.92 11.46
CA ASP A 116 14.08 -23.75 12.90
C ASP A 116 14.32 -22.29 13.37
N ASP A 117 13.77 -21.94 14.54
CA ASP A 117 13.83 -20.62 15.19
C ASP A 117 15.26 -20.09 15.39
N THR A 118 16.25 -20.98 15.48
CA THR A 118 17.67 -20.65 15.68
C THR A 118 18.34 -20.18 14.39
N THR A 119 17.70 -20.34 13.23
CA THR A 119 18.26 -19.92 11.95
C THR A 119 18.07 -18.42 11.71
N PRO A 120 19.10 -17.70 11.24
CA PRO A 120 18.96 -16.26 10.96
C PRO A 120 17.97 -16.00 9.82
N ASP A 121 16.97 -15.16 10.09
CA ASP A 121 15.83 -14.91 9.19
C ASP A 121 16.07 -13.73 8.22
N PRO A 122 16.27 -14.00 6.91
CA PRO A 122 16.41 -12.95 5.90
C PRO A 122 15.07 -12.33 5.48
N SER A 123 13.93 -12.99 5.74
CA SER A 123 12.61 -12.55 5.24
C SER A 123 12.22 -11.20 5.84
N TYR A 124 12.53 -10.97 7.12
CA TYR A 124 12.34 -9.70 7.81
C TYR A 124 12.92 -8.51 7.04
N TYR A 125 14.18 -8.58 6.61
CA TYR A 125 14.85 -7.47 5.92
C TYR A 125 14.25 -7.19 4.55
N VAL A 126 13.89 -8.24 3.81
CA VAL A 126 13.27 -8.12 2.48
C VAL A 126 11.84 -7.56 2.58
N LEU A 127 11.06 -8.02 3.58
CA LEU A 127 9.74 -7.48 3.89
C LEU A 127 9.81 -6.02 4.36
N LEU A 128 10.77 -5.66 5.22
CA LEU A 128 10.96 -4.29 5.70
C LEU A 128 11.33 -3.34 4.55
N MET A 129 12.27 -3.74 3.69
CA MET A 129 12.61 -2.97 2.50
C MET A 129 11.40 -2.83 1.57
N SER A 130 10.64 -3.90 1.33
CA SER A 130 9.40 -3.84 0.54
C SER A 130 8.35 -2.89 1.13
N PHE A 131 8.18 -2.90 2.45
CA PHE A 131 7.27 -2.00 3.17
C PHE A 131 7.70 -0.54 3.02
N ILE A 132 8.99 -0.24 3.19
CA ILE A 132 9.57 1.10 3.02
C ILE A 132 9.44 1.57 1.56
N LEU A 133 9.78 0.73 0.57
CA LEU A 133 9.63 1.08 -0.85
C LEU A 133 8.17 1.30 -1.26
N SER A 134 7.22 0.60 -0.63
CA SER A 134 5.78 0.84 -0.81
C SER A 134 5.35 2.24 -0.39
N ILE A 135 6.07 2.90 0.52
CA ILE A 135 5.82 4.30 0.92
C ILE A 135 6.66 5.27 0.05
N LEU A 136 7.93 4.95 -0.20
CA LEU A 136 8.86 5.84 -0.90
C LEU A 136 8.62 5.96 -2.41
N PHE A 137 8.19 4.90 -3.11
CA PHE A 137 7.99 4.97 -4.56
C PHE A 137 6.80 5.87 -4.96
N PRO A 138 5.62 5.81 -4.31
CA PRO A 138 4.55 6.80 -4.52
C PRO A 138 5.00 8.24 -4.22
N LEU A 139 5.81 8.44 -3.18
CA LEU A 139 6.39 9.75 -2.83
C LEU A 139 7.29 10.26 -3.96
N HIS A 140 8.22 9.43 -4.45
CA HIS A 140 9.12 9.78 -5.54
C HIS A 140 8.36 10.07 -6.85
N ILE A 141 7.38 9.24 -7.21
CA ILE A 141 6.53 9.45 -8.38
C ILE A 141 5.78 10.79 -8.29
N LYS A 142 5.26 11.16 -7.11
CA LYS A 142 4.47 12.38 -6.91
C LYS A 142 5.31 13.65 -6.83
N PHE A 143 6.49 13.59 -6.22
CA PHE A 143 7.29 14.76 -5.86
C PHE A 143 8.69 14.81 -6.47
N GLY A 144 9.09 13.82 -7.29
CA GLY A 144 10.42 13.76 -7.91
C GLY A 144 10.75 14.93 -8.85
N HIS A 145 9.72 15.61 -9.39
CA HIS A 145 9.87 16.84 -10.18
C HIS A 145 9.84 18.13 -9.31
N GLY A 146 9.75 18.00 -7.98
CA GLY A 146 9.68 19.11 -7.02
C GLY A 146 8.31 19.25 -6.33
N LEU A 147 8.34 19.61 -5.04
CA LEU A 147 7.14 19.72 -4.17
C LEU A 147 6.05 20.68 -4.68
N PHE A 148 6.45 21.71 -5.44
CA PHE A 148 5.55 22.75 -5.95
C PHE A 148 5.53 22.83 -7.49
N ALA A 149 6.08 21.84 -8.20
CA ALA A 149 6.18 21.87 -9.66
C ALA A 149 4.83 21.67 -10.36
N SER A 150 3.99 20.76 -9.85
CA SER A 150 2.65 20.49 -10.41
C SER A 150 1.53 20.92 -9.46
N TYR A 151 0.36 21.23 -10.01
CA TYR A 151 -0.84 21.49 -9.21
C TYR A 151 -1.23 20.26 -8.36
N GLU A 152 -1.05 19.05 -8.90
CA GLU A 152 -1.25 17.78 -8.20
C GLU A 152 -0.34 17.61 -6.97
N ALA A 153 0.91 18.07 -7.04
CA ALA A 153 1.85 18.10 -5.92
C ALA A 153 1.41 19.13 -4.87
N LYS A 154 1.10 20.37 -5.28
CA LYS A 154 0.62 21.46 -4.39
C LYS A 154 -0.62 21.04 -3.58
N LEU A 155 -1.63 20.51 -4.26
CA LEU A 155 -2.86 20.01 -3.64
C LEU A 155 -2.57 18.81 -2.72
N GLY A 156 -1.63 17.95 -3.13
CA GLY A 156 -1.10 16.87 -2.31
C GLY A 156 -0.46 17.35 -1.01
N VAL A 157 0.35 18.41 -1.04
CA VAL A 157 0.97 18.96 0.17
C VAL A 157 -0.11 19.46 1.14
N GLY A 158 -1.09 20.23 0.66
CA GLY A 158 -2.19 20.73 1.52
C GLY A 158 -2.99 19.62 2.21
N VAL A 159 -3.34 18.55 1.47
CA VAL A 159 -4.00 17.37 2.04
C VAL A 159 -3.08 16.61 3.01
N GLY A 160 -1.79 16.53 2.71
CA GLY A 160 -0.77 15.91 3.58
C GLY A 160 -0.56 16.68 4.89
N THR A 161 -0.59 18.00 4.87
CA THR A 161 -0.50 18.84 6.07
C THR A 161 -1.73 18.68 6.95
N LEU A 162 -2.94 18.65 6.37
CA LEU A 162 -4.17 18.35 7.12
C LEU A 162 -4.11 16.95 7.74
N ALA A 163 -3.65 15.96 6.97
CA ALA A 163 -3.46 14.60 7.42
C ALA A 163 -2.46 14.48 8.58
N LEU A 164 -1.34 15.22 8.54
CA LEU A 164 -0.37 15.30 9.64
C LEU A 164 -1.01 15.83 10.94
N VAL A 165 -1.82 16.88 10.85
CA VAL A 165 -2.53 17.44 12.02
C VAL A 165 -3.52 16.42 12.60
N ILE A 166 -4.31 15.74 11.75
CA ILE A 166 -5.23 14.68 12.19
C ILE A 166 -4.46 13.50 12.79
N ALA A 167 -3.33 13.11 12.20
CA ALA A 167 -2.47 12.05 12.72
C ALA A 167 -1.89 12.39 14.10
N ALA A 168 -1.45 13.64 14.30
CA ALA A 168 -0.99 14.11 15.60
C ALA A 168 -2.10 14.03 16.67
N PHE A 169 -3.34 14.39 16.32
CA PHE A 169 -4.47 14.16 17.23
C PHE A 169 -4.67 12.67 17.55
N CYS A 170 -4.62 11.77 16.56
CA CYS A 170 -4.75 10.33 16.80
C CYS A 170 -3.61 9.75 17.67
N ILE A 171 -2.36 10.20 17.45
CA ILE A 171 -1.18 9.73 18.18
C ILE A 171 -1.20 10.20 19.65
N TYR A 172 -1.52 11.47 19.90
CA TYR A 172 -1.59 12.03 21.26
C TYR A 172 -2.99 11.97 21.89
N THR A 173 -3.85 11.07 21.41
CA THR A 173 -5.13 10.76 22.07
C THR A 173 -4.86 10.02 23.39
N PRO A 174 -5.65 10.23 24.46
CA PRO A 174 -5.47 9.51 25.72
C PRO A 174 -5.43 7.98 25.56
N PRO A 175 -4.69 7.26 26.41
CA PRO A 175 -4.60 5.81 26.36
C PRO A 175 -5.99 5.17 26.50
N GLY A 176 -6.23 4.10 25.74
CA GLY A 176 -7.51 3.40 25.73
C GLY A 176 -8.47 3.78 24.59
N VAL A 177 -8.14 4.74 23.72
CA VAL A 177 -8.92 5.00 22.48
C VAL A 177 -8.41 4.20 21.29
N PHE A 178 -7.09 4.08 21.13
CA PHE A 178 -6.44 3.28 20.10
C PHE A 178 -5.71 2.08 20.71
N ASP A 179 -5.47 1.02 19.93
CA ASP A 179 -4.71 -0.17 20.36
C ASP A 179 -3.20 -0.10 20.03
N PHE A 180 -2.73 0.99 19.42
CA PHE A 180 -1.31 1.30 19.29
C PHE A 180 -0.87 2.24 20.42
N ASP A 181 0.26 1.95 21.05
CA ASP A 181 0.83 2.77 22.13
C ASP A 181 2.20 3.33 21.70
N ILE A 182 2.17 4.52 21.10
CA ILE A 182 3.39 5.21 20.63
C ILE A 182 4.26 5.66 21.81
N ASP A 183 3.65 6.00 22.95
CA ASP A 183 4.34 6.45 24.15
C ASP A 183 5.13 5.28 24.76
N GLY A 184 4.47 4.17 25.08
CA GLY A 184 5.12 2.95 25.57
C GLY A 184 6.13 2.35 24.58
N ALA A 185 5.84 2.39 23.27
CA ALA A 185 6.81 2.02 22.25
C ALA A 185 8.07 2.88 22.29
N SER A 186 7.94 4.20 22.40
CA SER A 186 9.08 5.12 22.50
C SER A 186 9.91 4.89 23.77
N MET A 187 9.25 4.70 24.92
CA MET A 187 9.90 4.41 26.21
C MET A 187 10.65 3.07 26.17
N SER A 188 10.05 2.05 25.56
CA SER A 188 10.68 0.72 25.43
C SER A 188 11.96 0.74 24.59
N MET A 189 12.00 1.60 23.56
CA MET A 189 13.18 1.77 22.71
C MET A 189 14.25 2.65 23.37
N ASP A 190 13.85 3.74 24.04
CA ASP A 190 14.77 4.61 24.80
C ASP A 190 15.49 3.81 25.90
N TYR A 191 14.76 2.98 26.65
CA TYR A 191 15.31 2.06 27.65
C TYR A 191 16.40 1.15 27.08
N ARG A 192 16.11 0.43 25.99
CA ARG A 192 17.09 -0.49 25.38
C ARG A 192 18.29 0.24 24.78
N TRP A 193 18.11 1.46 24.31
CA TRP A 193 19.20 2.29 23.78
C TRP A 193 20.11 2.83 24.91
N ASN A 194 19.52 3.24 26.04
CA ASN A 194 20.27 3.65 27.23
C ASN A 194 21.08 2.49 27.84
N LEU A 195 20.52 1.27 27.88
CA LEU A 195 21.27 0.07 28.27
C LEU A 195 22.47 -0.22 27.36
N ILE A 196 22.31 -0.07 26.03
CA ILE A 196 23.41 -0.22 25.07
C ILE A 196 24.48 0.84 25.31
N PHE A 197 24.13 2.10 25.50
CA PHE A 197 25.11 3.15 25.76
C PHE A 197 25.85 2.95 27.09
N ALA A 198 25.16 2.51 28.14
CA ALA A 198 25.81 2.14 29.41
C ALA A 198 26.79 0.96 29.24
N ALA A 199 26.42 -0.06 28.46
CA ALA A 199 27.30 -1.18 28.13
C ALA A 199 28.51 -0.78 27.25
N VAL A 200 28.32 0.13 26.28
CA VAL A 200 29.39 0.64 25.39
C VAL A 200 30.36 1.57 26.15
N THR A 201 29.88 2.34 27.11
CA THR A 201 30.73 3.19 27.97
C THR A 201 31.47 2.41 29.05
N GLY A 202 31.09 1.15 29.30
CA GLY A 202 31.79 0.24 30.20
C GLY A 202 31.74 0.61 31.67
N ASN A 203 30.94 1.61 32.05
CA ASN A 203 30.75 1.98 33.44
C ASN A 203 29.65 1.12 34.07
N ALA A 204 30.05 0.19 34.94
CA ALA A 204 29.12 -0.69 35.65
C ALA A 204 28.11 0.10 36.52
N THR A 205 28.47 1.29 37.04
CA THR A 205 27.49 2.13 37.77
C THR A 205 26.46 2.70 36.82
N ALA A 206 26.88 3.17 35.63
CA ALA A 206 25.95 3.67 34.61
C ALA A 206 25.03 2.56 34.09
N LEU A 207 25.46 1.29 34.08
CA LEU A 207 24.61 0.16 33.70
C LEU A 207 23.57 -0.18 34.77
N GLU A 208 23.92 -0.11 36.06
CA GLU A 208 22.94 -0.23 37.15
C GLU A 208 22.00 0.99 37.23
N GLU A 209 22.51 2.20 36.99
CA GLU A 209 21.70 3.41 36.86
C GLU A 209 20.74 3.31 35.65
N ALA A 210 21.17 2.75 34.52
CA ALA A 210 20.32 2.54 33.34
C ALA A 210 19.25 1.44 33.51
N LYS A 211 19.40 0.54 34.49
CA LYS A 211 18.35 -0.40 34.92
C LYS A 211 17.30 0.26 35.82
N SER A 212 17.62 1.38 36.45
CA SER A 212 16.68 2.09 37.33
C SER A 212 15.49 2.65 36.53
N PRO A 213 14.29 2.78 37.12
CA PRO A 213 13.09 3.20 36.40
C PRO A 213 13.26 4.62 35.82
N ILE A 214 13.20 4.71 34.49
CA ILE A 214 13.49 5.91 33.71
C ILE A 214 12.66 7.12 34.15
N VAL A 215 13.34 8.26 34.31
CA VAL A 215 12.69 9.58 34.34
C VAL A 215 12.04 9.84 32.98
N ILE A 216 10.71 9.88 32.93
CA ILE A 216 9.89 9.93 31.70
C ILE A 216 10.36 11.05 30.74
N THR A 217 11.13 10.68 29.73
CA THR A 217 11.63 11.54 28.65
C THR A 217 10.56 11.74 27.58
N ARG A 218 9.59 12.62 27.87
CA ARG A 218 8.49 12.99 26.93
C ARG A 218 8.98 13.40 25.53
N SER A 219 10.24 13.82 25.41
CA SER A 219 10.93 14.08 24.15
C SER A 219 10.95 12.87 23.19
N ALA A 220 11.22 11.66 23.67
CA ALA A 220 11.32 10.47 22.81
C ALA A 220 9.98 10.13 22.12
N SER A 221 8.89 10.18 22.88
CA SER A 221 7.51 10.11 22.37
C SER A 221 7.24 11.20 21.34
N LEU A 222 7.58 12.46 21.64
CA LEU A 222 7.35 13.59 20.74
C LEU A 222 8.09 13.45 19.40
N TYR A 223 9.32 12.91 19.40
CA TYR A 223 10.07 12.65 18.17
C TYR A 223 9.48 11.49 17.36
N LEU A 224 9.14 10.37 18.00
CA LEU A 224 8.55 9.21 17.31
C LEU A 224 7.15 9.56 16.75
N GLY A 225 6.29 10.15 17.59
CA GLY A 225 4.96 10.61 17.19
C GLY A 225 4.99 11.70 16.11
N GLY A 226 5.94 12.64 16.21
CA GLY A 226 6.18 13.65 15.16
C GLY A 226 6.59 13.03 13.82
N LEU A 227 7.52 12.08 13.83
CA LEU A 227 7.94 11.34 12.64
C LEU A 227 6.79 10.53 12.03
N LEU A 228 6.01 9.82 12.84
CA LEU A 228 4.83 9.08 12.40
C LEU A 228 3.76 10.00 11.83
N GLY A 229 3.54 11.19 12.40
CA GLY A 229 2.66 12.22 11.84
C GLY A 229 3.11 12.74 10.47
N ILE A 230 4.43 12.89 10.26
CA ILE A 230 4.99 13.25 8.94
C ILE A 230 4.79 12.12 7.92
N ILE A 231 5.08 10.88 8.30
CA ILE A 231 4.87 9.69 7.45
C ILE A 231 3.38 9.54 7.10
N ALA A 232 2.49 9.74 8.06
CA ALA A 232 1.04 9.77 7.87
C ALA A 232 0.61 10.83 6.85
N GLY A 233 1.16 12.05 6.95
CA GLY A 233 0.96 13.11 5.96
C GLY A 233 1.43 12.72 4.55
N ILE A 234 2.59 12.06 4.43
CA ILE A 234 3.13 11.53 3.17
C ILE A 234 2.22 10.44 2.58
N ILE A 235 1.75 9.49 3.39
CA ILE A 235 0.86 8.41 2.97
C ILE A 235 -0.45 8.99 2.43
N THR A 236 -1.12 9.88 3.17
CA THR A 236 -2.38 10.47 2.69
C THR A 236 -2.16 11.36 1.46
N SER A 237 -1.06 12.12 1.42
CA SER A 237 -0.71 12.95 0.26
C SER A 237 -0.54 12.12 -1.02
N THR A 238 0.17 10.99 -0.94
CA THR A 238 0.43 10.12 -2.10
C THR A 238 -0.82 9.34 -2.51
N GLN A 239 -1.64 8.90 -1.56
CA GLN A 239 -2.90 8.21 -1.81
C GLN A 239 -4.05 9.11 -2.33
N PHE A 240 -3.99 10.43 -2.12
CA PHE A 240 -5.06 11.38 -2.46
C PHE A 240 -5.66 11.20 -3.87
N LEU A 241 -4.84 11.38 -4.92
CA LEU A 241 -5.32 11.27 -6.31
C LEU A 241 -5.66 9.83 -6.73
N PRO A 242 -4.87 8.79 -6.36
CA PRO A 242 -5.26 7.40 -6.57
C PRO A 242 -6.64 7.05 -5.98
N ALA A 243 -6.93 7.51 -4.77
CA ALA A 243 -8.23 7.31 -4.13
C ALA A 243 -9.37 8.06 -4.83
N LEU A 244 -9.14 9.28 -5.34
CA LEU A 244 -10.11 9.99 -6.18
C LEU A 244 -10.39 9.27 -7.52
N ARG A 245 -9.36 8.71 -8.18
CA ARG A 245 -9.52 7.92 -9.42
C ARG A 245 -10.26 6.61 -9.14
N PHE A 246 -9.93 5.94 -8.03
CA PHE A 246 -10.63 4.74 -7.56
C PHE A 246 -12.12 5.01 -7.27
N ALA A 247 -12.44 6.12 -6.62
CA ALA A 247 -13.82 6.53 -6.35
C ALA A 247 -14.66 6.71 -7.63
N ARG A 248 -14.05 7.26 -8.69
CA ARG A 248 -14.71 7.41 -10.01
C ARG A 248 -14.98 6.04 -10.65
N MET A 249 -13.95 5.19 -10.73
CA MET A 249 -14.07 3.81 -11.22
C MET A 249 -15.17 3.05 -10.47
N TYR A 250 -15.19 3.14 -9.14
CA TYR A 250 -16.20 2.51 -8.30
C TYR A 250 -17.61 2.97 -8.67
N MET A 251 -17.84 4.29 -8.79
CA MET A 251 -19.14 4.85 -9.19
C MET A 251 -19.58 4.40 -10.60
N ASP A 252 -18.67 4.33 -11.57
CA ASP A 252 -18.96 3.88 -12.94
C ASP A 252 -19.22 2.37 -13.02
N PHE A 253 -18.53 1.57 -12.19
CA PHE A 253 -18.71 0.12 -12.15
C PHE A 253 -19.99 -0.31 -11.41
N ILE A 254 -20.41 0.39 -10.35
CA ILE A 254 -21.67 0.07 -9.67
C ILE A 254 -22.89 0.49 -10.50
N SER A 255 -22.81 1.57 -11.28
CA SER A 255 -23.88 2.03 -12.16
C SER A 255 -24.03 1.18 -13.43
N SER A 256 -22.91 0.69 -13.99
CA SER A 256 -22.92 -0.14 -15.21
C SER A 256 -23.74 -1.42 -15.06
N ARG A 257 -24.63 -1.69 -16.02
CA ARG A 257 -25.40 -2.95 -16.10
C ARG A 257 -24.59 -4.12 -16.69
N ALA A 258 -23.43 -3.86 -17.28
CA ALA A 258 -22.60 -4.89 -17.91
C ALA A 258 -21.77 -5.71 -16.90
N ILE A 259 -21.72 -5.28 -15.65
CA ILE A 259 -20.92 -5.91 -14.59
C ILE A 259 -21.81 -6.81 -13.73
N SER A 260 -21.36 -8.05 -13.51
CA SER A 260 -22.08 -9.06 -12.72
C SER A 260 -22.25 -8.65 -11.26
N THR A 261 -23.35 -9.10 -10.64
CA THR A 261 -23.66 -8.83 -9.23
C THR A 261 -22.55 -9.32 -8.28
N SER A 262 -21.92 -10.46 -8.58
CA SER A 262 -20.79 -10.98 -7.82
C SER A 262 -19.58 -10.06 -7.86
N TRP A 263 -19.26 -9.47 -9.02
CA TRP A 263 -18.15 -8.51 -9.10
C TRP A 263 -18.47 -7.20 -8.40
N LYS A 264 -19.73 -6.73 -8.44
CA LYS A 264 -20.17 -5.57 -7.65
C LYS A 264 -20.00 -5.81 -6.15
N PHE A 265 -20.32 -7.00 -5.65
CA PHE A 265 -20.06 -7.37 -4.26
C PHE A 265 -18.56 -7.30 -3.90
N VAL A 266 -17.66 -7.83 -4.75
CA VAL A 266 -16.21 -7.72 -4.55
C VAL A 266 -15.74 -6.25 -4.55
N LEU A 267 -16.32 -5.39 -5.40
CA LEU A 267 -16.03 -3.95 -5.39
C LEU A 267 -16.51 -3.24 -4.12
N HIS A 268 -17.67 -3.63 -3.58
CA HIS A 268 -18.16 -3.13 -2.28
C HIS A 268 -17.25 -3.57 -1.13
N LEU A 269 -16.80 -4.83 -1.11
CA LEU A 269 -15.80 -5.30 -0.14
C LEU A 269 -14.49 -4.51 -0.26
N ASN A 270 -13.99 -4.28 -1.47
CA ASN A 270 -12.77 -3.49 -1.71
C ASN A 270 -12.87 -2.04 -1.17
N GLN A 271 -14.07 -1.45 -1.22
CA GLN A 271 -14.35 -0.11 -0.67
C GLN A 271 -14.55 -0.12 0.86
N PHE A 272 -15.07 -1.20 1.45
CA PHE A 272 -15.47 -1.27 2.86
C PHE A 272 -14.40 -1.88 3.79
N LEU A 273 -13.65 -2.89 3.33
CA LEU A 273 -12.61 -3.57 4.12
C LEU A 273 -11.56 -2.63 4.75
N PRO A 274 -11.08 -1.56 4.08
CA PRO A 274 -10.18 -0.59 4.73
C PRO A 274 -10.80 0.13 5.94
N LEU A 275 -12.12 0.36 5.95
CA LEU A 275 -12.80 0.89 7.13
C LEU A 275 -12.83 -0.14 8.26
N LEU A 276 -13.14 -1.42 7.97
CA LEU A 276 -13.14 -2.47 8.99
C LEU A 276 -11.75 -2.63 9.63
N VAL A 277 -10.68 -2.59 8.83
CA VAL A 277 -9.30 -2.55 9.33
C VAL A 277 -9.11 -1.35 10.25
N ALA A 278 -9.48 -0.14 9.82
CA ALA A 278 -9.30 1.07 10.64
C ALA A 278 -10.08 1.00 11.98
N VAL A 279 -11.33 0.54 11.94
CA VAL A 279 -12.19 0.38 13.13
C VAL A 279 -11.62 -0.65 14.11
N SER A 280 -10.96 -1.71 13.63
CA SER A 280 -10.32 -2.73 14.49
C SER A 280 -9.11 -2.25 15.31
N TYR A 281 -8.64 -1.02 15.08
CA TYR A 281 -7.64 -0.34 15.92
C TYR A 281 -8.24 0.68 16.90
N ILE A 282 -9.55 0.94 16.83
CA ILE A 282 -10.25 1.93 17.67
C ILE A 282 -11.07 1.20 18.73
N ARG A 283 -10.57 1.21 19.97
CA ARG A 283 -11.11 0.48 21.13
C ARG A 283 -12.61 0.69 21.36
N PRO A 284 -13.15 1.92 21.41
CA PRO A 284 -14.59 2.14 21.61
C PRO A 284 -15.54 1.38 20.67
N PHE A 285 -15.10 0.98 19.47
CA PHE A 285 -15.95 0.22 18.54
C PHE A 285 -15.89 -1.30 18.73
N TYR A 286 -14.77 -1.85 19.23
CA TYR A 286 -14.60 -3.30 19.38
C TYR A 286 -14.69 -3.77 20.84
N VAL A 287 -14.37 -2.94 21.83
CA VAL A 287 -14.49 -3.31 23.26
C VAL A 287 -15.92 -3.78 23.63
N PRO A 288 -17.01 -3.21 23.11
CA PRO A 288 -18.36 -3.74 23.35
C PRO A 288 -18.60 -5.15 22.75
N LEU A 289 -17.86 -5.53 21.71
CA LEU A 289 -17.87 -6.89 21.14
C LEU A 289 -17.03 -7.87 22.00
N LEU A 290 -16.11 -7.32 22.80
CA LEU A 290 -15.28 -8.05 23.76
C LEU A 290 -15.86 -7.99 25.18
N ALA A 291 -17.20 -8.11 25.38
CA ALA A 291 -17.88 -8.23 26.70
C ALA A 291 -18.85 -9.49 26.84
N GLY A 292 -18.62 -10.43 27.80
CA GLY A 292 -19.18 -11.82 28.08
C GLY A 292 -18.28 -13.10 28.43
N ALA A 293 -16.96 -13.24 28.09
CA ALA A 293 -15.89 -14.25 28.38
C ALA A 293 -14.36 -13.84 28.14
N VAL A 294 -13.59 -13.31 29.12
CA VAL A 294 -12.09 -13.35 29.23
C VAL A 294 -11.68 -13.43 30.72
N HIS A 295 -11.22 -14.60 31.15
CA HIS A 295 -10.60 -14.73 32.47
C HIS A 295 -9.19 -14.12 32.47
N CYS A 296 -9.01 -12.96 33.08
CA CYS A 296 -7.68 -12.45 33.40
C CYS A 296 -7.04 -13.32 34.49
N SER A 297 -6.19 -14.28 34.07
CA SER A 297 -5.46 -15.17 34.97
C SER A 297 -4.62 -14.36 35.95
N SER A 298 -4.84 -14.60 37.25
CA SER A 298 -4.16 -13.89 38.34
C SER A 298 -2.64 -14.17 38.42
N SER A 299 -2.15 -15.09 37.58
CA SER A 299 -0.77 -15.60 37.59
C SER A 299 0.23 -14.80 36.76
N VAL A 300 -0.21 -13.87 35.90
CA VAL A 300 0.70 -13.05 35.05
C VAL A 300 0.83 -11.63 35.65
N LYS A 301 1.39 -11.59 36.86
CA LYS A 301 1.82 -10.36 37.54
C LYS A 301 3.34 -10.13 37.45
N ASP A 302 4.10 -11.16 37.08
CA ASP A 302 5.56 -11.18 37.22
C ASP A 302 6.32 -11.12 35.87
N GLU A 303 5.63 -11.00 34.73
CA GLU A 303 6.28 -10.87 33.41
C GLU A 303 6.22 -9.45 32.84
N ALA A 304 7.41 -8.94 32.50
CA ALA A 304 7.73 -7.71 31.76
C ALA A 304 7.12 -6.37 32.25
N PHE A 305 8.02 -5.47 32.70
CA PHE A 305 7.74 -4.05 33.01
C PHE A 305 6.90 -3.30 31.96
N PHE A 306 7.02 -3.67 30.68
CA PHE A 306 6.29 -3.04 29.57
C PHE A 306 4.84 -3.54 29.39
N ASP A 307 4.49 -4.72 29.92
CA ASP A 307 3.12 -5.25 29.87
C ASP A 307 2.18 -4.61 30.91
N ALA A 308 2.69 -3.71 31.75
CA ALA A 308 1.91 -2.84 32.61
C ALA A 308 1.27 -1.64 31.86
N PHE A 309 1.81 -1.24 30.70
CA PHE A 309 1.34 -0.06 29.95
C PHE A 309 0.23 -0.37 28.95
N ARG A 310 0.06 -1.63 28.55
CA ARG A 310 -1.07 -2.06 27.71
C ARG A 310 -2.39 -1.91 28.50
N PRO A 311 -3.38 -1.15 28.01
CA PRO A 311 -4.71 -1.17 28.63
C PRO A 311 -5.34 -2.54 28.36
N ARG A 312 -5.44 -3.35 29.42
CA ARG A 312 -6.03 -4.70 29.38
C ARG A 312 -7.54 -4.57 29.51
N ASP A 313 -8.27 -4.99 28.48
CA ASP A 313 -9.73 -5.00 28.50
C ASP A 313 -10.21 -6.25 29.27
N CYS A 314 -9.91 -6.27 30.58
CA CYS A 314 -10.25 -7.37 31.48
C CYS A 314 -11.74 -7.36 31.81
N GLY A 315 -12.41 -8.43 31.42
CA GLY A 315 -13.75 -8.76 31.82
C GLY A 315 -14.14 -10.07 31.15
N GLU A 316 -15.28 -10.60 31.54
CA GLU A 316 -16.03 -11.42 30.60
C GLU A 316 -16.09 -10.63 29.24
N GLY A 317 -15.45 -11.10 28.11
CA GLY A 317 -15.62 -10.88 26.62
C GLY A 317 -16.51 -11.77 25.64
N PHE A 318 -16.09 -12.35 24.51
CA PHE A 318 -16.78 -13.54 23.86
C PHE A 318 -15.80 -14.31 22.96
N ILE A 319 -14.62 -13.72 22.85
CA ILE A 319 -13.49 -13.84 21.96
C ILE A 319 -12.35 -13.32 22.85
N THR A 320 -11.21 -14.00 22.88
CA THR A 320 -10.06 -13.57 23.71
C THR A 320 -9.32 -12.39 23.08
N GLU A 321 -8.60 -11.60 23.89
CA GLU A 321 -7.78 -10.47 23.39
C GLU A 321 -6.71 -10.92 22.38
N SER A 322 -6.17 -12.14 22.52
CA SER A 322 -5.28 -12.76 21.54
C SER A 322 -6.00 -13.02 20.21
N LEU A 323 -7.11 -13.77 20.26
CA LEU A 323 -7.90 -14.15 19.09
C LEU A 323 -8.41 -12.93 18.32
N TRP A 324 -8.84 -11.87 19.01
CA TRP A 324 -9.23 -10.61 18.35
C TRP A 324 -8.09 -10.00 17.53
N ARG A 325 -6.87 -10.00 18.06
CA ARG A 325 -5.70 -9.42 17.38
C ARG A 325 -5.22 -10.28 16.21
N ASP A 326 -5.37 -11.60 16.28
CA ASP A 326 -5.05 -12.53 15.19
C ASP A 326 -6.13 -12.51 14.07
N ILE A 327 -7.41 -12.30 14.44
CA ILE A 327 -8.51 -11.99 13.50
C ILE A 327 -8.23 -10.65 12.80
N ARG A 328 -7.82 -9.60 13.53
CA ARG A 328 -7.43 -8.31 12.94
C ARG A 328 -6.29 -8.47 11.94
N LEU A 329 -5.27 -9.25 12.26
CA LEU A 329 -4.14 -9.49 11.35
C LEU A 329 -4.59 -10.21 10.07
N THR A 330 -5.50 -11.18 10.22
CA THR A 330 -6.15 -11.87 9.10
C THR A 330 -6.99 -10.90 8.23
N LEU A 331 -7.75 -9.99 8.85
CA LEU A 331 -8.54 -8.95 8.17
C LEU A 331 -7.67 -8.02 7.32
N VAL A 332 -6.45 -7.66 7.78
CA VAL A 332 -5.50 -6.87 6.99
C VAL A 332 -5.06 -7.62 5.72
N ILE A 333 -4.75 -8.92 5.82
CA ILE A 333 -4.40 -9.75 4.65
C ILE A 333 -5.59 -9.90 3.70
N VAL A 334 -6.80 -10.15 4.19
CA VAL A 334 -8.02 -10.22 3.37
C VAL A 334 -8.28 -8.89 2.64
N THR A 335 -8.03 -7.76 3.30
CA THR A 335 -8.11 -6.42 2.69
C THR A 335 -7.10 -6.27 1.56
N ALA A 336 -5.83 -6.63 1.78
CA ALA A 336 -4.81 -6.59 0.74
C ALA A 336 -5.15 -7.53 -0.44
N ALA A 337 -5.52 -8.79 -0.18
CA ALA A 337 -5.89 -9.75 -1.20
C ALA A 337 -7.08 -9.26 -2.05
N THR A 338 -8.13 -8.71 -1.43
CA THR A 338 -9.30 -8.15 -2.15
C THR A 338 -8.91 -6.98 -3.04
N ARG A 339 -8.03 -6.08 -2.56
CA ARG A 339 -7.48 -4.98 -3.36
C ARG A 339 -6.71 -5.50 -4.56
N PHE A 340 -5.84 -6.49 -4.35
CA PHE A 340 -5.03 -7.11 -5.38
C PHE A 340 -5.87 -7.80 -6.46
N ILE A 341 -6.95 -8.49 -6.09
CA ILE A 341 -7.91 -9.09 -7.04
C ILE A 341 -8.55 -8.00 -7.93
N CYS A 342 -8.90 -6.84 -7.36
CA CYS A 342 -9.47 -5.72 -8.11
C CYS A 342 -8.46 -4.94 -8.98
N PHE A 343 -7.15 -5.14 -8.80
CA PHE A 343 -6.08 -4.38 -9.46
C PHE A 343 -6.21 -4.35 -10.99
N ARG A 344 -6.43 -5.51 -11.60
CA ARG A 344 -6.49 -5.66 -13.07
C ARG A 344 -7.67 -4.91 -13.66
N SER A 345 -8.82 -4.93 -13.00
CA SER A 345 -10.01 -4.16 -13.41
C SER A 345 -9.80 -2.65 -13.25
N HIS A 346 -9.02 -2.21 -12.25
CA HIS A 346 -8.67 -0.81 -12.08
C HIS A 346 -7.75 -0.29 -13.21
N LEU A 347 -6.71 -1.05 -13.57
CA LEU A 347 -5.87 -0.74 -14.73
C LEU A 347 -6.67 -0.75 -16.03
N GLN A 348 -7.56 -1.73 -16.22
CA GLN A 348 -8.38 -1.83 -17.42
C GLN A 348 -9.35 -0.64 -17.55
N TYR A 349 -9.96 -0.18 -16.46
CA TYR A 349 -10.79 1.03 -16.47
C TYR A 349 -9.99 2.26 -16.89
N PHE A 350 -8.80 2.47 -16.30
CA PHE A 350 -7.93 3.60 -16.65
C PHE A 350 -7.56 3.61 -18.14
N LEU A 351 -7.28 2.45 -18.73
CA LEU A 351 -6.96 2.33 -20.16
C LEU A 351 -8.16 2.43 -21.09
N LEU A 352 -9.39 2.37 -20.56
CA LEU A 352 -10.61 2.60 -21.32
C LEU A 352 -11.07 4.06 -21.30
N GLU A 353 -10.61 4.87 -20.34
CA GLU A 353 -10.95 6.30 -20.22
C GLU A 353 -10.74 7.12 -21.51
N PRO A 354 -9.67 6.91 -22.33
CA PRO A 354 -9.47 7.64 -23.58
C PRO A 354 -10.64 7.53 -24.55
N LYS A 355 -11.37 6.41 -24.55
CA LYS A 355 -12.50 6.16 -25.46
C LYS A 355 -13.56 7.25 -25.35
N GLY A 356 -13.94 7.61 -24.12
CA GLY A 356 -14.93 8.66 -23.87
C GLY A 356 -14.43 10.03 -24.31
N ILE A 357 -13.18 10.37 -23.98
CA ILE A 357 -12.57 11.65 -24.34
C ILE A 357 -12.48 11.82 -25.86
N ILE A 358 -11.98 10.81 -26.57
CA ILE A 358 -11.84 10.81 -28.03
C ILE A 358 -13.22 10.89 -28.70
N THR A 359 -14.20 10.12 -28.23
CA THR A 359 -15.57 10.18 -28.75
C THR A 359 -16.14 11.60 -28.60
N GLY A 360 -15.87 12.27 -27.47
CA GLY A 360 -16.24 13.67 -27.26
C GLY A 360 -15.56 14.63 -28.24
N MET A 361 -14.26 14.46 -28.50
CA MET A 361 -13.53 15.27 -29.49
C MET A 361 -14.05 15.06 -30.92
N LEU A 362 -14.43 13.83 -31.29
CA LEU A 362 -15.00 13.52 -32.61
C LEU A 362 -16.41 14.11 -32.82
N LEU A 363 -17.16 14.33 -31.74
CA LEU A 363 -18.48 14.97 -31.76
C LEU A 363 -18.42 16.51 -31.90
N GLN A 364 -17.26 17.13 -31.70
CA GLN A 364 -17.10 18.58 -31.84
C GLN A 364 -17.21 19.03 -33.31
N ARG A 365 -17.87 20.17 -33.52
CA ARG A 365 -18.01 20.79 -34.85
C ARG A 365 -16.70 21.48 -35.27
N GLY A 366 -16.43 21.54 -36.58
CA GLY A 366 -15.21 22.12 -37.14
C GLY A 366 -14.03 21.15 -37.25
N ARG A 367 -12.82 21.71 -37.34
CA ARG A 367 -11.54 20.97 -37.51
C ARG A 367 -11.08 20.35 -36.20
N ILE A 368 -10.75 19.06 -36.23
CA ILE A 368 -10.28 18.30 -35.07
C ILE A 368 -8.76 18.40 -34.95
N ASN A 369 -8.25 18.65 -33.75
CA ASN A 369 -6.81 18.55 -33.48
C ASN A 369 -6.40 17.07 -33.36
N THR A 370 -5.71 16.57 -34.38
CA THR A 370 -5.22 15.20 -34.47
C THR A 370 -4.09 14.89 -33.50
N GLU A 371 -3.26 15.87 -33.15
CA GLU A 371 -2.18 15.72 -32.16
C GLU A 371 -2.77 15.51 -30.76
N ALA A 372 -3.74 16.34 -30.38
CA ALA A 372 -4.46 16.19 -29.11
C ALA A 372 -5.16 14.83 -28.97
N ILE A 373 -5.68 14.26 -30.06
CA ILE A 373 -6.22 12.89 -30.06
C ILE A 373 -5.14 11.85 -29.81
N VAL A 374 -3.99 11.96 -30.46
CA VAL A 374 -2.85 11.04 -30.28
C VAL A 374 -2.32 11.11 -28.85
N ASP A 375 -2.17 12.31 -28.29
CA ASP A 375 -1.73 12.52 -26.90
C ASP A 375 -2.66 11.86 -25.89
N LYS A 376 -4.00 11.96 -26.10
CA LYS A 376 -4.98 11.29 -25.23
C LYS A 376 -4.95 9.76 -25.30
N ILE A 377 -4.34 9.17 -26.34
CA ILE A 377 -4.13 7.72 -26.46
C ILE A 377 -2.78 7.31 -25.85
N ILE A 378 -1.70 8.04 -26.18
CA ILE A 378 -0.33 7.68 -25.80
C ILE A 378 -0.07 7.94 -24.32
N ILE A 379 -0.46 9.11 -23.79
CA ILE A 379 -0.11 9.52 -22.41
C ILE A 379 -0.62 8.48 -21.38
N PRO A 380 -1.88 8.02 -21.40
CA PRO A 380 -2.35 7.02 -20.44
C PRO A 380 -1.56 5.71 -20.50
N PHE A 381 -1.15 5.25 -21.70
CA PHE A 381 -0.31 4.06 -21.84
C PHE A 381 1.07 4.27 -21.20
N SER A 382 1.76 5.38 -21.51
CA SER A 382 3.07 5.69 -20.95
C SER A 382 3.09 5.83 -19.42
N TYR A 383 1.95 6.15 -18.80
CA TYR A 383 1.77 6.29 -17.35
C TYR A 383 1.17 5.04 -16.65
N ILE A 384 0.97 3.91 -17.34
CA ILE A 384 0.48 2.66 -16.71
C ILE A 384 1.27 2.28 -15.44
N PRO A 385 2.63 2.25 -15.44
CA PRO A 385 3.39 1.83 -14.25
C PRO A 385 3.18 2.77 -13.05
N VAL A 386 2.99 4.06 -13.31
CA VAL A 386 2.67 5.07 -12.28
C VAL A 386 1.34 4.77 -11.60
N ILE A 387 0.28 4.51 -12.38
CA ILE A 387 -1.02 4.12 -11.83
C ILE A 387 -0.94 2.78 -11.10
N ALA A 388 -0.15 1.84 -11.62
CA ALA A 388 0.05 0.54 -11.01
C ALA A 388 0.70 0.63 -9.62
N VAL A 389 1.81 1.36 -9.50
CA VAL A 389 2.47 1.63 -8.21
C VAL A 389 1.51 2.36 -7.26
N GLN A 390 0.80 3.37 -7.75
CA GLN A 390 -0.14 4.16 -6.93
C GLN A 390 -1.28 3.32 -6.33
N TYR A 391 -1.75 2.28 -7.03
CA TYR A 391 -2.79 1.37 -6.52
C TYR A 391 -2.22 0.24 -5.64
N LEU A 392 -1.07 -0.33 -6.05
CA LEU A 392 -0.46 -1.49 -5.39
C LEU A 392 0.32 -1.13 -4.14
N ALA A 393 0.97 0.02 -4.08
CA ALA A 393 1.71 0.49 -2.90
C ALA A 393 0.92 0.34 -1.57
N PRO A 394 -0.30 0.88 -1.41
CA PRO A 394 -1.08 0.67 -0.19
C PRO A 394 -1.52 -0.79 0.01
N CYS A 395 -1.68 -1.56 -1.07
CA CYS A 395 -1.97 -3.00 -0.96
C CYS A 395 -0.77 -3.78 -0.39
N LEU A 396 0.43 -3.47 -0.88
CA LEU A 396 1.68 -4.13 -0.51
C LEU A 396 2.16 -3.68 0.86
N SER A 397 1.96 -2.42 1.26
CA SER A 397 2.25 -1.96 2.63
C SER A 397 1.35 -2.64 3.67
N LEU A 398 0.06 -2.86 3.37
CA LEU A 398 -0.83 -3.65 4.24
C LEU A 398 -0.37 -5.11 4.33
N ALA A 399 -0.08 -5.76 3.19
CA ALA A 399 0.35 -7.16 3.17
C ALA A 399 1.69 -7.37 3.88
N THR A 400 2.72 -6.60 3.53
CA THR A 400 4.06 -6.71 4.14
C THR A 400 4.07 -6.25 5.59
N GLY A 401 3.29 -5.21 5.95
CA GLY A 401 3.09 -4.79 7.34
C GLY A 401 2.48 -5.91 8.20
N ALA A 402 1.48 -6.64 7.69
CA ALA A 402 0.88 -7.77 8.40
C ALA A 402 1.87 -8.94 8.57
N LEU A 403 2.67 -9.26 7.54
CA LEU A 403 3.71 -10.31 7.64
C LEU A 403 4.84 -9.90 8.60
N LEU A 404 5.23 -8.62 8.62
CA LEU A 404 6.18 -8.08 9.60
C LEU A 404 5.64 -8.14 11.03
N LEU A 405 4.36 -7.82 11.23
CA LEU A 405 3.70 -7.94 12.53
C LEU A 405 3.63 -9.39 13.01
N GLN A 406 3.33 -10.36 12.12
CA GLN A 406 3.41 -11.78 12.45
C GLN A 406 4.83 -12.16 12.88
N ARG A 407 5.85 -11.72 12.14
CA ARG A 407 7.24 -12.13 12.35
C ARG A 407 7.92 -11.48 13.57
N LYS A 408 7.52 -10.27 13.95
CA LYS A 408 8.17 -9.47 15.00
C LYS A 408 7.31 -9.22 16.24
N SER A 409 6.01 -9.52 16.20
CA SER A 409 5.15 -9.55 17.39
C SER A 409 4.77 -10.98 17.78
N THR A 410 4.18 -11.14 18.96
CA THR A 410 3.56 -12.36 19.48
C THR A 410 2.20 -12.65 18.82
N ARG A 411 2.12 -12.52 17.48
CA ARG A 411 0.87 -12.62 16.71
C ARG A 411 0.94 -13.72 15.68
N CYS A 412 -0.20 -14.37 15.47
CA CYS A 412 -0.32 -15.34 14.39
C CYS A 412 -1.51 -15.04 13.49
N PHE A 413 -1.55 -15.69 12.33
CA PHE A 413 -2.74 -15.65 11.50
C PHE A 413 -3.70 -16.74 11.99
N HIS A 414 -4.89 -16.37 12.46
CA HIS A 414 -5.85 -17.32 13.04
C HIS A 414 -6.14 -18.53 12.12
N TRP A 415 -6.15 -18.33 10.80
CA TRP A 415 -6.36 -19.41 9.83
C TRP A 415 -5.20 -20.42 9.71
N MET A 416 -3.99 -20.10 10.22
CA MET A 416 -2.89 -21.07 10.31
C MET A 416 -3.19 -22.19 11.30
N GLU A 417 -3.96 -21.90 12.36
CA GLU A 417 -4.40 -22.90 13.35
C GLU A 417 -5.30 -23.99 12.74
N TRP A 418 -5.88 -23.73 11.56
CA TRP A 418 -6.75 -24.67 10.84
C TRP A 418 -6.00 -25.47 9.76
N LEU A 419 -4.71 -25.19 9.53
CA LEU A 419 -3.92 -25.97 8.59
C LEU A 419 -3.52 -27.31 9.24
N PRO A 420 -3.64 -28.45 8.53
CA PRO A 420 -3.17 -29.75 9.02
C PRO A 420 -1.65 -29.88 8.87
N LEU A 421 -0.92 -28.91 9.43
CA LEU A 421 0.54 -28.89 9.55
C LEU A 421 0.90 -29.22 11.00
N GLU A 422 2.02 -29.92 11.20
CA GLU A 422 2.52 -30.15 12.56
C GLU A 422 2.87 -28.79 13.21
N PRO A 423 2.61 -28.58 14.51
CA PRO A 423 2.80 -27.28 15.17
C PRO A 423 4.22 -26.70 15.04
N GLN A 424 5.22 -27.57 14.85
CA GLN A 424 6.62 -27.21 14.60
C GLN A 424 6.88 -26.47 13.27
N PHE A 425 5.95 -26.52 12.31
CA PHE A 425 6.04 -25.79 11.04
C PHE A 425 5.27 -24.46 11.03
N ILE A 426 4.77 -24.01 12.19
CA ILE A 426 4.04 -22.74 12.33
C ILE A 426 4.71 -21.92 13.43
N GLN A 427 5.60 -20.99 13.04
CA GLN A 427 6.29 -20.09 13.96
C GLN A 427 5.35 -18.97 14.44
N CYS A 428 4.43 -19.30 15.33
CA CYS A 428 3.55 -18.34 16.03
C CYS A 428 4.20 -17.69 17.26
N SER A 429 5.20 -18.33 17.86
CA SER A 429 5.96 -17.76 18.98
C SER A 429 6.93 -16.71 18.46
N SER A 430 6.82 -15.47 18.94
CA SER A 430 7.89 -14.50 18.69
C SER A 430 9.17 -14.98 19.36
N THR A 431 10.31 -14.92 18.66
CA THR A 431 11.65 -15.19 19.22
C THR A 431 12.06 -14.23 20.35
N TYR A 432 11.18 -13.30 20.73
CA TYR A 432 11.39 -12.20 21.68
C TYR A 432 10.62 -12.34 22.99
N THR A 433 9.90 -13.45 23.21
CA THR A 433 9.27 -13.73 24.52
C THR A 433 10.31 -13.77 25.66
N ASN A 434 11.54 -14.19 25.35
CA ASN A 434 12.68 -14.20 26.28
C ASN A 434 13.77 -13.22 25.84
N ALA A 435 13.41 -12.00 25.44
CA ALA A 435 14.40 -10.99 25.06
C ALA A 435 15.29 -10.61 26.28
N PRO A 436 16.63 -10.74 26.21
CA PRO A 436 17.50 -10.55 27.37
C PRO A 436 17.30 -9.17 28.01
N GLU A 437 17.28 -9.13 29.35
CA GLU A 437 17.07 -7.91 30.15
C GLU A 437 18.27 -6.97 30.07
N THR A 438 19.48 -7.53 30.04
CA THR A 438 20.75 -6.81 29.92
C THR A 438 21.46 -7.16 28.62
N PRO A 439 22.20 -6.22 27.99
CA PRO A 439 23.08 -6.54 26.88
C PRO A 439 24.14 -7.58 27.32
N PRO A 440 24.42 -8.62 26.53
CA PRO A 440 25.39 -9.67 26.88
C PRO A 440 26.86 -9.23 26.70
N PHE A 441 27.13 -7.94 26.46
CA PHE A 441 28.46 -7.37 26.31
C PHE A 441 28.63 -6.16 27.23
N ILE A 442 29.87 -5.90 27.67
CA ILE A 442 30.28 -4.67 28.37
C ILE A 442 31.68 -4.29 27.86
N LEU A 443 31.85 -3.07 27.36
CA LEU A 443 33.10 -2.55 26.80
C LEU A 443 33.89 -1.77 27.86
N THR A 444 34.64 -2.46 28.71
CA THR A 444 35.47 -1.82 29.74
C THR A 444 36.51 -0.85 29.13
N PRO A 445 36.63 0.40 29.62
CA PRO A 445 37.59 1.36 29.08
C PRO A 445 39.02 0.82 29.11
N GLY A 446 39.73 0.92 27.99
CA GLY A 446 41.12 0.46 27.86
C GLY A 446 41.29 -0.98 27.36
N THR A 447 40.23 -1.74 27.06
CA THR A 447 40.40 -3.00 26.33
C THR A 447 40.77 -2.77 24.87
N GLU A 448 41.87 -3.37 24.42
CA GLU A 448 42.21 -3.47 23.01
C GLU A 448 41.13 -4.26 22.25
N LEU A 449 40.60 -3.67 21.17
CA LEU A 449 39.65 -4.31 20.26
C LEU A 449 40.41 -5.21 19.27
N ASP A 450 40.80 -6.40 19.75
CA ASP A 450 41.22 -7.48 18.84
C ASP A 450 40.02 -8.03 18.06
N LYS A 451 40.30 -8.65 16.91
CA LYS A 451 39.31 -9.22 15.97
C LYS A 451 38.35 -10.20 16.64
N THR A 452 38.82 -10.94 17.64
CA THR A 452 38.05 -11.88 18.45
C THR A 452 36.97 -11.16 19.27
N LYS A 453 37.34 -10.15 20.06
CA LYS A 453 36.43 -9.32 20.85
C LYS A 453 35.46 -8.51 19.98
N LEU A 454 35.91 -8.03 18.81
CA LEU A 454 35.04 -7.36 17.86
C LEU A 454 33.94 -8.30 17.32
N GLN A 455 34.28 -9.57 17.06
CA GLN A 455 33.31 -10.57 16.63
C GLN A 455 32.32 -10.91 17.76
N GLU A 456 32.81 -11.14 18.98
CA GLU A 456 32.00 -11.38 20.18
C GLU A 456 31.03 -10.21 20.45
N LEU A 457 31.49 -8.96 20.30
CA LEU A 457 30.66 -7.76 20.41
C LEU A 457 29.55 -7.72 19.35
N ILE A 458 29.85 -8.06 18.10
CA ILE A 458 28.86 -8.09 17.01
C ILE A 458 27.81 -9.19 17.24
N GLU A 459 28.23 -10.39 17.64
CA GLU A 459 27.34 -11.50 17.98
C GLU A 459 26.46 -11.14 19.19
N SER A 460 27.03 -10.50 20.20
CA SER A 460 26.33 -10.01 21.39
C SER A 460 25.34 -8.88 21.10
N MET A 461 25.67 -7.95 20.20
CA MET A 461 24.74 -6.92 19.73
C MET A 461 23.59 -7.53 18.91
N HIS A 462 23.84 -8.57 18.11
CA HIS A 462 22.79 -9.27 17.38
C HIS A 462 21.84 -10.04 18.33
N ALA A 463 22.36 -10.54 19.45
CA ALA A 463 21.58 -11.20 20.49
C ALA A 463 20.71 -10.24 21.34
N PHE A 464 21.01 -8.93 21.36
CA PHE A 464 20.23 -7.93 22.11
C PHE A 464 19.37 -7.06 21.18
N PRO A 465 18.10 -7.42 20.93
CA PRO A 465 17.21 -6.61 20.09
C PRO A 465 16.87 -5.27 20.75
N VAL A 466 17.04 -4.17 20.01
CA VAL A 466 16.67 -2.81 20.45
C VAL A 466 15.16 -2.58 20.36
N ALA A 467 14.56 -2.96 19.24
CA ALA A 467 13.12 -2.86 19.02
C ALA A 467 12.42 -4.09 19.60
N LEU A 468 11.63 -3.88 20.66
CA LEU A 468 10.77 -4.89 21.28
C LEU A 468 9.49 -5.14 20.45
N PRO A 469 8.79 -6.26 20.64
CA PRO A 469 7.49 -6.54 20.01
C PRO A 469 6.50 -5.38 20.09
N LEU A 470 6.37 -4.73 21.25
CA LEU A 470 5.51 -3.55 21.48
C LEU A 470 5.79 -2.39 20.51
N TRP A 471 7.06 -2.17 20.15
CA TRP A 471 7.46 -1.14 19.20
C TRP A 471 6.93 -1.45 17.80
N TYR A 472 7.08 -2.70 17.34
CA TYR A 472 6.55 -3.15 16.04
C TYR A 472 5.02 -3.09 16.01
N GLU A 473 4.34 -3.54 17.07
CA GLU A 473 2.88 -3.45 17.17
C GLU A 473 2.37 -2.01 17.05
N SER A 474 2.99 -1.09 17.77
CA SER A 474 2.54 0.29 17.82
C SER A 474 2.89 1.06 16.54
N VAL A 475 4.12 0.92 16.04
CA VAL A 475 4.57 1.60 14.81
C VAL A 475 3.93 1.03 13.55
N ILE A 476 4.00 -0.29 13.34
CA ILE A 476 3.42 -0.90 12.14
C ILE A 476 1.89 -0.92 12.24
N GLY A 477 1.32 -1.13 13.42
CA GLY A 477 -0.12 -1.02 13.66
C GLY A 477 -0.66 0.37 13.34
N PHE A 478 0.01 1.43 13.79
CA PHE A 478 -0.33 2.81 13.39
C PHE A 478 -0.24 3.00 11.87
N LEU A 479 0.81 2.51 11.20
CA LEU A 479 0.97 2.69 9.76
C LEU A 479 -0.07 1.89 8.94
N ILE A 480 -0.47 0.70 9.39
CA ILE A 480 -1.57 -0.09 8.81
C ILE A 480 -2.91 0.63 9.01
N PHE A 481 -3.21 1.03 10.25
CA PHE A 481 -4.39 1.84 10.59
C PHE A 481 -4.48 3.08 9.69
N TRP A 482 -3.39 3.85 9.63
CA TRP A 482 -3.34 5.09 8.87
C TRP A 482 -3.54 4.86 7.37
N THR A 483 -2.81 3.89 6.79
CA THR A 483 -2.93 3.51 5.37
C THR A 483 -4.36 3.12 5.01
N ALA A 484 -5.06 2.42 5.91
CA ALA A 484 -6.43 1.96 5.69
C ALA A 484 -7.46 3.10 5.81
N ILE A 485 -7.39 3.90 6.89
CA ILE A 485 -8.32 5.02 7.11
C ILE A 485 -8.11 6.14 6.09
N SER A 486 -6.87 6.44 5.71
CA SER A 486 -6.59 7.46 4.69
C SER A 486 -7.13 7.06 3.32
N TRP A 487 -6.98 5.78 2.92
CA TRP A 487 -7.57 5.31 1.68
C TRP A 487 -9.10 5.39 1.70
N PHE A 488 -9.71 4.94 2.81
CA PHE A 488 -11.17 4.99 2.96
C PHE A 488 -11.70 6.43 2.94
N ALA A 489 -11.15 7.33 3.76
CA ALA A 489 -11.57 8.72 3.84
C ALA A 489 -11.42 9.44 2.49
N MET A 490 -10.30 9.25 1.79
CA MET A 490 -10.09 9.90 0.50
C MET A 490 -10.97 9.33 -0.62
N SER A 491 -11.25 8.01 -0.62
CA SER A 491 -12.17 7.42 -1.60
C SER A 491 -13.62 7.83 -1.36
N VAL A 492 -14.08 7.90 -0.10
CA VAL A 492 -15.39 8.45 0.27
C VAL A 492 -15.51 9.93 -0.12
N GLY A 493 -14.50 10.75 0.17
CA GLY A 493 -14.44 12.14 -0.29
C GLY A 493 -14.50 12.26 -1.82
N GLY A 494 -13.85 11.34 -2.53
CA GLY A 494 -13.95 11.20 -3.98
C GLY A 494 -15.35 10.84 -4.47
N ILE A 495 -16.07 9.94 -3.80
CA ILE A 495 -17.45 9.58 -4.15
C ILE A 495 -18.36 10.82 -4.04
N PHE A 496 -18.23 11.60 -2.97
CA PHE A 496 -18.98 12.86 -2.81
C PHE A 496 -18.61 13.89 -3.88
N TYR A 497 -17.31 14.04 -4.19
CA TYR A 497 -16.83 14.92 -5.24
C TYR A 497 -17.43 14.56 -6.61
N TRP A 498 -17.29 13.30 -7.05
CA TRP A 498 -17.78 12.87 -8.36
C TRP A 498 -19.31 12.91 -8.49
N ARG A 499 -20.05 12.59 -7.42
CA ARG A 499 -21.51 12.78 -7.37
C ARG A 499 -21.90 14.25 -7.53
N ARG A 500 -21.19 15.16 -6.84
CA ARG A 500 -21.48 16.60 -6.96
C ARG A 500 -21.11 17.15 -8.33
N VAL A 501 -19.95 16.77 -8.89
CA VAL A 501 -19.53 17.18 -10.24
C VAL A 501 -20.53 16.70 -11.29
N GLY A 502 -20.94 15.42 -11.25
CA GLY A 502 -21.93 14.88 -12.18
C GLY A 502 -23.30 15.56 -12.10
N ASN A 503 -23.73 15.96 -10.90
CA ASN A 503 -24.98 16.72 -10.73
C ASN A 503 -24.83 18.19 -11.17
N SER A 504 -23.69 18.82 -10.91
CA SER A 504 -23.46 20.25 -11.20
C SER A 504 -23.24 20.55 -12.69
N THR A 505 -22.76 19.59 -13.49
CA THR A 505 -22.59 19.81 -14.94
C THR A 505 -23.85 19.58 -15.75
N GLY A 506 -24.93 19.03 -15.17
CA GLY A 506 -26.18 18.76 -15.89
C GLY A 506 -26.03 17.78 -17.07
N GLN A 507 -24.88 17.12 -17.20
CA GLN A 507 -24.60 16.11 -18.20
C GLN A 507 -24.56 14.73 -17.53
N PRO A 508 -25.70 14.03 -17.41
CA PRO A 508 -25.66 12.57 -17.40
C PRO A 508 -25.13 12.17 -18.77
N THR A 509 -23.80 11.94 -18.85
CA THR A 509 -23.09 11.45 -20.05
C THR A 509 -23.79 11.86 -21.34
N GLU A 510 -23.63 13.12 -21.79
CA GLU A 510 -24.28 13.61 -23.02
C GLU A 510 -24.00 12.67 -24.21
N GLN A 511 -22.86 11.99 -24.18
CA GLN A 511 -22.46 10.88 -25.03
C GLN A 511 -23.38 9.65 -24.99
N GLU A 512 -23.83 9.20 -23.82
CA GLU A 512 -24.73 8.05 -23.66
C GLU A 512 -26.17 8.41 -24.06
N GLU A 513 -26.64 9.63 -23.78
CA GLU A 513 -27.93 10.11 -24.28
C GLU A 513 -27.92 10.29 -25.81
N ILE A 514 -26.84 10.84 -26.38
CA ILE A 514 -26.65 10.96 -27.83
C ILE A 514 -26.55 9.56 -28.47
N VAL A 515 -25.79 8.63 -27.89
CA VAL A 515 -25.67 7.25 -28.41
C VAL A 515 -27.03 6.52 -28.34
N ASN A 516 -27.77 6.63 -27.24
CA ASN A 516 -29.10 6.03 -27.13
C ASN A 516 -30.09 6.66 -28.13
N LYS A 517 -30.13 7.99 -28.27
CA LYS A 517 -30.92 8.67 -29.33
C LYS A 517 -30.52 8.24 -30.74
N HIS A 518 -29.25 7.90 -30.98
CA HIS A 518 -28.78 7.43 -32.29
C HIS A 518 -29.14 5.95 -32.54
N ILE A 519 -29.15 5.11 -31.49
CA ILE A 519 -29.63 3.72 -31.53
C ILE A 519 -31.15 3.69 -31.77
N GLU A 520 -31.94 4.48 -31.04
CA GLU A 520 -33.38 4.61 -31.26
C GLU A 520 -33.72 5.07 -32.68
N ARG A 521 -32.99 6.05 -33.22
CA ARG A 521 -33.17 6.51 -34.61
C ARG A 521 -32.87 5.39 -35.62
N LYS A 522 -31.82 4.60 -35.39
CA LYS A 522 -31.51 3.43 -36.24
C LYS A 522 -32.54 2.30 -36.12
N GLN A 523 -33.16 2.11 -34.95
CA GLN A 523 -34.25 1.14 -34.78
C GLN A 523 -35.52 1.62 -35.49
N LYS A 524 -35.88 2.90 -35.36
CA LYS A 524 -37.02 3.50 -36.09
C LYS A 524 -36.83 3.48 -37.62
N GLN A 525 -35.59 3.67 -38.11
CA GLN A 525 -35.24 3.52 -39.54
C GLN A 525 -35.17 2.07 -40.04
N LYS A 526 -35.34 1.06 -39.18
CA LYS A 526 -35.46 -0.36 -39.56
C LYS A 526 -36.88 -0.92 -39.41
N ALA A 527 -37.79 -0.12 -38.84
CA ALA A 527 -39.21 -0.45 -38.66
C ALA A 527 -40.12 0.29 -39.67
N LEU A 528 -39.50 1.09 -40.54
CA LEU A 528 -40.01 1.68 -41.78
C LEU A 528 -39.26 1.03 -42.95
#